data_AF-A0A1H8Q0S2-F1
#
_entry.id   AF-A0A1H8Q0S2-F1
#
_cell.length_a   1.000
_cell.length_b   1.000
_cell.length_c   1.000
_cell.angle_alpha   90.00
_cell.angle_beta   90.00
_cell.angle_gamma   90.00
#
_symmetry.space_group_name_H-M   'P 1'
#
loop_
_entity.id
_entity.type
_entity.pdbx_description
1 polymer ?
#
loop_
_entity_poly.entity_id
_entity_poly.type
_entity_poly.pdbx_seq_one_letter_code
_entity_poly.pdbx_strand_id
1 'polypeptide(L)'
;MNQKQRMKWEQLRSKGKKNFIIYKGILGWGIPTAILFTLFMSFMENYSLIFDKSFVEFFIIAIILFPAGGIVFGLWVWNWTERIYMRNIDK
;
A
#
# COMPACT_ATOMS: atom_id res chain seq x y z
N MET A 1 -9.08 -17.23 11.17
CA MET A 1 -8.35 -17.30 9.88
C MET A 1 -8.48 -18.72 9.36
N ASN A 2 -9.01 -18.92 8.15
CA ASN A 2 -9.27 -20.27 7.63
C ASN A 2 -7.96 -20.96 7.22
N GLN A 3 -7.94 -22.31 7.13
CA GLN A 3 -6.72 -23.07 6.78
C GLN A 3 -6.03 -22.57 5.50
N LYS A 4 -6.80 -22.32 4.43
CA LYS A 4 -6.26 -21.76 3.17
C LYS A 4 -5.61 -20.38 3.35
N GLN A 5 -6.19 -19.53 4.19
CA GLN A 5 -5.63 -18.20 4.48
C GLN A 5 -4.34 -18.34 5.29
N ARG A 6 -4.31 -19.28 6.25
CA ARG A 6 -3.17 -19.57 7.11
C ARG A 6 -1.96 -20.02 6.29
N MET A 7 -2.13 -21.00 5.41
CA MET A 7 -1.07 -21.46 4.49
C MET A 7 -0.55 -20.33 3.59
N LYS A 8 -1.44 -19.51 3.02
CA LYS A 8 -1.04 -18.35 2.22
C LYS A 8 -0.23 -17.33 3.04
N TRP A 9 -0.64 -17.07 4.28
CA TRP A 9 0.08 -16.16 5.16
C TRP A 9 1.45 -16.71 5.57
N GLU A 10 1.57 -18.00 5.87
CA GLU A 10 2.86 -18.64 6.15
C GLU A 10 3.82 -18.55 4.97
N GLN A 11 3.33 -18.78 3.74
CA GLN A 11 4.11 -18.60 2.52
C GLN A 11 4.53 -17.14 2.27
N LEU A 12 3.70 -16.17 2.67
CA LEU A 12 4.06 -14.75 2.58
C LEU A 12 5.04 -14.36 3.68
N ARG A 13 4.86 -14.90 4.89
CA ARG A 13 5.67 -14.66 6.07
C ARG A 13 7.09 -15.21 5.90
N SER A 14 7.23 -16.38 5.26
CA SER A 14 8.53 -17.01 4.99
C SER A 14 9.43 -16.16 4.09
N LYS A 15 8.85 -15.31 3.23
CA LYS A 15 9.60 -14.35 2.40
C LYS A 15 10.03 -13.09 3.15
N GLY A 16 9.58 -12.93 4.40
CA GLY A 16 9.99 -11.86 5.30
C GLY A 16 9.15 -10.58 5.21
N LYS A 17 9.19 -9.81 6.30
CA LYS A 17 8.41 -8.58 6.51
C LYS A 17 8.71 -7.49 5.47
N LYS A 18 9.98 -7.28 5.13
CA LYS A 18 10.38 -6.27 4.12
C LYS A 18 9.76 -6.57 2.76
N ASN A 19 9.77 -7.84 2.35
CA ASN A 19 9.21 -8.25 1.08
C ASN A 19 7.70 -8.02 1.03
N PHE A 20 7.00 -8.31 2.12
CA PHE A 20 5.56 -8.01 2.22
C PHE A 20 5.26 -6.51 2.10
N ILE A 21 6.02 -5.66 2.79
CA ILE A 21 5.81 -4.21 2.73
C ILE A 21 6.02 -3.68 1.31
N ILE A 22 7.06 -4.14 0.62
CA ILE A 22 7.34 -3.72 -0.77
C ILE A 22 6.23 -4.20 -1.71
N TYR A 23 5.92 -5.50 -1.73
CA TYR A 23 4.99 -6.05 -2.72
C TYR A 23 3.51 -5.81 -2.41
N LYS A 24 3.11 -5.83 -1.13
CA LYS A 24 1.71 -5.68 -0.72
C LYS A 24 1.39 -4.27 -0.25
N GLY A 25 2.33 -3.59 0.39
CA GLY A 25 2.19 -2.19 0.81
C GLY A 25 2.42 -1.21 -0.33
N ILE A 26 3.64 -1.18 -0.89
CA ILE A 26 4.01 -0.19 -1.91
C ILE A 26 3.41 -0.57 -3.27
N LEU A 27 3.71 -1.75 -3.80
CA LEU A 27 3.25 -2.16 -5.14
C LEU A 27 1.76 -2.50 -5.16
N GLY A 28 1.24 -3.12 -4.10
CA GLY A 28 -0.15 -3.56 -4.01
C GLY A 28 -1.14 -2.48 -3.58
N TRP A 29 -0.70 -1.45 -2.87
CA TRP A 29 -1.56 -0.39 -2.36
C TRP A 29 -1.06 0.99 -2.78
N GLY A 30 0.21 1.33 -2.54
CA GLY A 30 0.78 2.64 -2.89
C GLY A 30 0.63 3.01 -4.37
N ILE A 31 1.05 2.14 -5.30
CA ILE A 31 0.97 2.40 -6.75
C ILE A 31 -0.48 2.56 -7.24
N PRO A 32 -1.40 1.61 -6.98
CA PRO A 32 -2.80 1.78 -7.37
C PRO A 32 -3.44 3.04 -6.79
N THR A 33 -3.13 3.38 -5.53
CA THR A 33 -3.68 4.58 -4.89
C THR A 33 -3.15 5.85 -5.53
N ALA A 34 -1.86 5.91 -5.89
CA ALA A 34 -1.29 7.04 -6.63
C ALA A 34 -1.92 7.22 -8.01
N ILE A 35 -2.16 6.11 -8.74
CA ILE A 35 -2.86 6.15 -10.04
C ILE A 35 -4.29 6.65 -9.86
N LEU A 36 -5.04 6.11 -8.89
CA LEU A 36 -6.41 6.53 -8.60
C LEU A 36 -6.48 7.99 -8.17
N PHE A 37 -5.56 8.45 -7.33
CA PHE A 37 -5.48 9.84 -6.91
C PHE A 37 -5.19 10.78 -8.08
N THR A 38 -4.27 10.40 -8.97
CA THR A 38 -3.95 11.16 -10.18
C THR A 38 -5.17 11.26 -11.12
N LEU A 39 -5.88 10.15 -11.33
CA LEU A 39 -7.12 10.14 -12.13
C LEU A 39 -8.23 10.97 -11.47
N PHE A 40 -8.37 10.87 -10.15
CA PHE A 40 -9.37 11.62 -9.38
C PHE A 40 -9.12 13.13 -9.45
N MET A 41 -7.87 13.57 -9.25
CA MET A 41 -7.48 14.97 -9.40
C MET A 41 -7.73 15.46 -10.83
N SER A 42 -7.35 14.67 -11.84
CA SER A 42 -7.61 14.98 -13.25
C SER A 42 -9.10 15.11 -13.58
N PHE A 43 -9.97 14.37 -12.88
CA PHE A 43 -11.42 14.42 -13.08
C PHE A 43 -12.07 15.60 -12.33
N MET A 44 -11.62 15.90 -11.12
CA MET A 44 -12.18 16.95 -10.26
C MET A 44 -11.82 18.36 -10.75
N GLU A 45 -10.59 18.56 -11.21
CA GLU A 45 -10.07 19.91 -11.39
C GLU A 45 -10.34 20.50 -12.79
N ASN A 46 -10.74 19.69 -13.78
CA ASN A 46 -10.86 20.12 -15.18
C ASN A 46 -9.60 20.86 -15.70
N TYR A 47 -8.49 20.76 -14.96
CA TYR A 47 -7.17 21.20 -15.37
C TYR A 47 -6.81 20.28 -16.53
N SER A 48 -6.90 20.82 -17.74
CA SER A 48 -6.01 20.40 -18.82
C SER A 48 -4.64 20.14 -18.21
N LEU A 49 -3.99 19.03 -18.59
CA LEU A 49 -2.63 18.61 -18.20
C LEU A 49 -1.57 19.67 -18.56
N ILE A 50 -1.76 20.90 -18.08
CA ILE A 50 -0.84 22.00 -18.19
C ILE A 50 0.06 21.76 -16.99
N PHE A 51 1.27 21.31 -17.31
CA PHE A 51 2.41 21.20 -16.41
C PHE A 51 2.77 22.58 -15.86
N ASP A 52 1.92 23.15 -15.00
CA ASP A 52 2.25 24.32 -14.21
C ASP A 52 3.19 23.88 -13.07
N LYS A 53 4.02 24.80 -12.57
CA LYS A 53 4.95 24.56 -11.45
C LYS A 53 4.25 23.93 -10.25
N SER A 54 3.01 24.33 -9.97
CA SER A 54 2.19 23.77 -8.90
C SER A 54 1.92 22.28 -9.09
N PHE A 55 1.67 21.81 -10.32
CA PHE A 55 1.44 20.39 -10.59
C PHE A 55 2.69 19.54 -10.31
N VAL A 56 3.87 20.04 -10.69
CA VAL A 56 5.14 19.33 -10.46
C VAL A 56 5.44 19.21 -8.97
N GLU A 57 5.21 20.27 -8.18
CA GLU A 57 5.36 20.22 -6.71
C GLU A 57 4.40 19.21 -6.07
N PHE A 58 3.11 19.23 -6.44
CA PHE A 58 2.13 18.27 -5.95
C PHE A 58 2.48 16.83 -6.35
N PHE A 59 2.97 16.61 -7.57
CA PHE A 59 3.37 15.29 -8.04
C PHE A 59 4.57 14.74 -7.26
N ILE A 60 5.58 15.56 -6.97
CA ILE A 60 6.74 15.15 -6.16
C ILE A 60 6.30 14.81 -4.73
N ILE A 61 5.45 15.64 -4.13
CA ILE A 61 4.90 15.39 -2.79
C ILE A 61 4.09 14.10 -2.78
N ALA A 62 3.26 13.85 -3.81
CA ALA A 62 2.48 12.63 -3.96
C ALA A 62 3.39 11.39 -4.09
N ILE A 63 4.43 11.44 -4.93
CA ILE A 63 5.39 10.34 -5.10
C ILE A 63 6.16 10.02 -3.81
N ILE A 64 6.25 10.94 -2.85
CA ILE A 64 6.88 10.68 -1.56
C ILE A 64 5.83 10.21 -0.53
N LEU A 65 4.69 10.90 -0.44
CA LEU A 65 3.64 10.60 0.52
C LEU A 65 2.94 9.26 0.24
N PHE A 66 2.65 8.91 -1.01
CA PHE A 66 1.94 7.67 -1.32
C PHE A 66 2.77 6.41 -1.04
N PRO A 67 4.07 6.32 -1.40
CA PRO A 67 4.92 5.21 -0.98
C PRO A 67 5.16 5.19 0.53
N ALA A 68 5.33 6.35 1.18
CA ALA A 68 5.42 6.42 2.63
C ALA A 68 4.15 5.87 3.30
N GLY A 69 2.98 6.27 2.79
CA GLY A 69 1.67 5.74 3.19
C GLY A 69 1.57 4.23 2.93
N GLY A 70 2.03 3.76 1.78
CA GLY A 70 2.10 2.33 1.44
C GLY A 70 3.00 1.53 2.38
N ILE A 71 4.10 2.12 2.86
CA ILE A 71 4.98 1.51 3.87
C ILE A 71 4.26 1.40 5.22
N VAL A 72 3.65 2.49 5.70
CA VAL A 72 2.91 2.51 6.97
C VAL A 72 1.74 1.54 6.93
N PHE A 73 0.98 1.53 5.83
CA PHE A 73 -0.12 0.59 5.60
C PHE A 73 0.38 -0.85 5.56
N GLY A 74 1.45 -1.14 4.82
CA GLY A 74 2.07 -2.47 4.76
C GLY A 74 2.53 -2.96 6.13
N LEU A 75 3.11 -2.09 6.95
CA LEU A 75 3.50 -2.37 8.34
C LEU A 75 2.29 -2.66 9.22
N TRP A 76 1.24 -1.84 9.11
CA TRP A 76 0.02 -1.99 9.87
C TRP A 76 -0.70 -3.31 9.54
N VAL A 77 -0.88 -3.61 8.25
CA VAL A 77 -1.48 -4.87 7.78
C VAL A 77 -0.66 -6.08 8.24
N TRP A 78 0.68 -5.99 8.17
CA TRP A 78 1.55 -7.06 8.65
C TRP A 78 1.32 -7.33 10.14
N ASN A 79 1.42 -6.29 10.97
CA ASN A 79 1.25 -6.43 12.42
C ASN A 79 -0.16 -6.92 12.79
N TRP A 80 -1.19 -6.44 12.10
CA TRP A 80 -2.57 -6.88 12.30
C TRP A 80 -2.76 -8.36 11.95
N THR A 81 -2.26 -8.78 10.79
CA THR A 81 -2.39 -10.17 10.32
C THR A 81 -1.57 -11.13 11.19
N GLU A 82 -0.39 -10.71 11.64
CA GLU A 82 0.44 -11.48 12.57
C GLU A 82 -0.28 -11.69 13.91
N ARG A 83 -0.91 -10.65 14.46
CA ARG A 83 -1.72 -10.77 15.69
C ARG A 83 -2.88 -11.75 15.53
N ILE A 84 -3.58 -11.69 14.39
CA ILE A 84 -4.65 -12.64 14.08
C ILE A 84 -4.08 -14.05 14.00
N TYR A 85 -2.97 -14.24 13.29
CA TYR A 85 -2.33 -15.53 13.11
C TYR A 85 -1.97 -16.17 14.46
N MET A 86 -1.28 -15.45 15.34
CA MET A 86 -0.92 -15.92 16.69
C MET A 86 -2.16 -16.29 17.51
N ARG A 87 -3.19 -15.43 17.54
CA ARG A 87 -4.44 -15.69 18.27
C ARG A 87 -5.20 -16.94 17.79
N ASN A 88 -4.97 -17.38 16.55
CA ASN A 88 -5.59 -18.59 16.01
C ASN A 88 -4.70 -19.84 16.19
N ILE A 89 -3.42 -19.70 16.58
CA ILE A 89 -2.57 -20.84 16.94
C ILE A 89 -2.81 -21.28 18.37
N ASP A 90 -3.09 -20.33 19.26
CA ASP A 90 -3.36 -20.61 20.69
C ASP A 90 -4.79 -21.14 20.96
N LYS A 91 -5.58 -21.39 19.92
CA LYS A 91 -6.94 -21.95 19.97
C LYS A 91 -7.02 -23.25 19.20
#